data_AF-A0A662CQN8-F1
#
_entry.id   AF-A0A662CQN8-F1
#
_cell.length_a   1.000
_cell.length_b   1.000
_cell.length_c   1.000
_cell.angle_alpha   90.00
_cell.angle_beta   90.00
_cell.angle_gamma   90.00
#
_symmetry.space_group_name_H-M   'P 1'
#
loop_
_entity.id
_entity.type
_entity.pdbx_description
1 polymer ?
#
loop_
_entity_poly.entity_id
_entity_poly.type
_entity_poly.pdbx_seq_one_letter_code
_entity_poly.pdbx_strand_id
1 'polypeptide(L)' 'MQKEFRLGIDTGGTFTDFVLFHRGKLSTLKLPSTPHNPAAAILEGIK' A
#
# COMPACT_ATOMS: atom_id res chain seq x y z
N MET A 1 9.66 -22.34 0.86
CA MET A 1 10.10 -21.03 0.32
C MET A 1 9.26 -19.94 0.97
N GLN A 2 9.86 -19.05 1.76
CA GLN A 2 9.12 -17.89 2.25
C GLN A 2 8.68 -17.06 1.04
N LYS A 3 7.38 -16.75 0.96
CA LYS A 3 6.87 -15.81 -0.03
C LYS A 3 7.43 -14.44 0.34
N GLU A 4 8.46 -13.99 -0.36
CA GLU A 4 9.10 -12.70 -0.08
C GLU A 4 8.26 -11.58 -0.69
N PHE A 5 7.17 -11.22 0.00
CA PHE A 5 6.44 -9.98 -0.21
C PHE A 5 6.70 -9.10 1.00
N ARG A 6 7.21 -7.89 0.77
CA ARG A 6 7.30 -6.85 1.80
C ARG A 6 6.48 -5.67 1.30
N LEU A 7 5.41 -5.34 1.99
CA LEU A 7 4.53 -4.22 1.66
C LEU A 7 4.64 -3.16 2.75
N GLY A 8 5.11 -1.98 2.38
CA GLY A 8 5.02 -0.77 3.20
C GLY A 8 3.79 0.03 2.79
N ILE A 9 3.08 0.57 3.78
CA ILE A 9 1.92 1.43 3.55
C ILE A 9 2.06 2.67 4.43
N ASP A 10 1.99 3.85 3.84
CA ASP A 10 1.90 5.13 4.53
C ASP A 10 0.51 5.73 4.29
N THR A 11 -0.16 6.09 5.38
CA THR A 11 -1.56 6.50 5.38
C THR A 11 -1.70 7.88 6.00
N GLY A 12 -2.47 8.75 5.35
CA GLY A 12 -2.77 10.09 5.81
C GLY A 12 -2.73 11.11 4.67
N GLY A 13 -2.79 12.40 5.00
CA GLY A 13 -2.71 13.47 4.00
C GLY A 13 -3.70 13.32 2.84
N THR A 14 -3.27 13.67 1.63
CA THR A 14 -4.08 13.58 0.40
C THR A 14 -4.13 12.17 -0.17
N PHE A 15 -3.08 11.37 0.02
CA PHE A 15 -2.92 10.07 -0.61
C PHE A 15 -2.35 9.03 0.36
N THR A 16 -2.79 7.78 0.19
CA THR A 16 -2.21 6.60 0.82
C THR A 16 -1.20 5.99 -0.15
N ASP A 17 0.04 5.85 0.30
CA ASP A 17 1.17 5.39 -0.48
C ASP A 17 1.46 3.91 -0.18
N PHE A 18 1.69 3.12 -1.23
CA PHE A 18 2.02 1.70 -1.15
C PHE A 18 3.37 1.45 -1.81
N VAL A 19 4.22 0.67 -1.15
CA VAL A 19 5.51 0.22 -1.68
C VAL A 19 5.61 -1.28 -1.52
N LEU A 20 5.53 -2.01 -2.63
CA LEU A 20 5.68 -3.46 -2.66
C LEU A 20 7.09 -3.84 -3.12
N PHE A 21 7.81 -4.61 -2.31
CA PHE A 21 9.01 -5.32 -2.72
C PHE A 21 8.70 -6.81 -2.88
N HIS A 22 8.92 -7.32 -4.09
CA HIS A 22 8.71 -8.73 -4.42
C HIS A 22 9.72 -9.21 -5.47
N ARG A 23 10.44 -10.31 -5.19
CA ARG A 23 11.41 -10.94 -6.12
C ARG A 23 12.44 -9.93 -6.68
N GLY A 24 12.98 -9.09 -5.81
CA GLY A 24 13.95 -8.07 -6.21
C GLY A 24 13.36 -6.88 -6.97
N LYS A 25 12.04 -6.82 -7.15
CA LYS A 25 11.35 -5.72 -7.84
C LYS A 25 10.59 -4.85 -6.84
N LEU A 26 10.65 -3.54 -7.06
CA LEU A 26 9.80 -2.56 -6.38
C LEU A 26 8.61 -2.20 -7.28
N SER A 27 7.44 -2.04 -6.67
CA SER A 27 6.24 -1.52 -7.32
C SER A 27 5.57 -0.55 -6.36
N THR A 28 5.00 0.53 -6.90
CA THR A 28 4.34 1.55 -6.10
C THR A 28 2.91 1.75 -6.57
N LEU A 29 2.04 2.06 -5.62
CA LEU A 29 0.66 2.46 -5.86
C LEU A 29 0.35 3.64 -4.96
N LYS A 30 -0.45 4.57 -5.46
CA LYS A 30 -0.94 5.72 -4.71
C LYS A 30 -2.44 5.78 -4.89
N LEU A 31 -3.19 5.79 -3.79
CA LEU A 31 -4.64 5.95 -3.78
C LEU A 31 -5.02 7.22 -3.03
N PRO A 32 -6.12 7.90 -3.38
CA PRO A 32 -6.65 8.96 -2.53
C PRO A 32 -6.84 8.45 -1.10
N SER A 33 -6.41 9.22 -0.11
CA SER A 33 -6.62 8.87 1.28
C SER A 33 -8.10 8.90 1.61
N THR A 34 -8.51 8.05 2.57
CA THR A 34 -9.86 8.06 3.13
C THR A 34 -9.77 8.51 4.59
N PRO A 35 -9.73 9.83 4.91
CA PRO A 35 -9.36 10.31 6.24
C PRO A 35 -10.27 9.81 7.38
N HIS A 36 -11.56 9.63 7.08
CA HIS A 36 -12.54 9.14 8.04
C HIS A 36 -12.52 7.61 8.18
N ASN A 37 -11.84 6.89 7.27
CA ASN A 37 -11.66 5.44 7.32
C ASN A 37 -10.41 5.00 6.55
N PRO A 38 -9.19 5.18 7.11
CA PRO A 38 -7.94 4.84 6.42
C PRO A 38 -7.86 3.38 5.96
N ALA A 39 -8.51 2.47 6.69
CA ALA A 39 -8.56 1.06 6.33
C ALA A 39 -9.24 0.82 4.97
N ALA A 40 -10.16 1.68 4.54
CA ALA A 40 -10.80 1.56 3.23
C ALA A 40 -9.79 1.71 2.08
N ALA A 41 -8.92 2.73 2.14
CA ALA A 41 -7.88 2.94 1.14
C ALA A 41 -6.87 1.78 1.13
N ILE A 42 -6.51 1.26 2.32
CA ILE A 42 -5.64 0.08 2.47
C ILE A 42 -6.27 -1.14 1.80
N LEU A 43 -7.52 -1.46 2.12
CA LEU A 43 -8.25 -2.60 1.57
C LEU A 43 -8.45 -2.48 0.06
N GLU A 44 -8.58 -1.28 -0.48
CA GLU A 44 -8.63 -1.04 -1.92
C GLU A 44 -7.28 -1.33 -2.59
N GLY A 45 -6.17 -0.87 -2.00
CA GLY A 45 -4.84 -0.98 -2.59
C GLY A 45 -4.19 -2.37 -2.49
N ILE A 46 -4.74 -3.30 -1.70
CA ILE A 46 -4.22 -4.67 -1.57
C ILE A 46 -5.06 -5.74 -2.29
N LYS A 47 -6.09 -5.34 -3.04
CA LYS A 47 -6.86 -6.24 -3.93
C LYS A 47 -6.02 -6.73 -5.10
#